data_AF-A0A380P223-F1
#
_entry.id   AF-A0A380P223-F1
#
_cell.length_a   1.000
_cell.length_b   1.000
_cell.length_c   1.000
_cell.angle_alpha   90.00
_cell.angle_beta   90.00
_cell.angle_gamma   90.00
#
_symmetry.space_group_name_H-M   'P 1'
#
loop_
_entity.id
_entity.type
_entity.pdbx_description
1 polymer ?
#
loop_
_entity_poly.entity_id
_entity_poly.type
_entity_poly.pdbx_seq_one_letter_code
_entity_poly.pdbx_strand_id
1 'polypeptide(L)' 'MYLNGQEVTEAIRSDEVARNVSAVASYAAVRSTMTELQREIASNAGVVMDGRDIGTTVLPHADVKIS' A
#
# COMPACT_ATOMS: atom_id res chain seq x y z
N MET A 1 5.83 12.23 -5.40
CA MET A 1 4.73 11.27 -5.64
C MET A 1 3.73 11.96 -6.53
N TYR A 2 3.20 11.28 -7.54
CA TYR A 2 2.26 11.88 -8.48
C TYR A 2 0.92 11.16 -8.47
N LEU A 3 -0.17 11.93 -8.48
CA LEU A 3 -1.54 11.44 -8.65
C LEU A 3 -2.13 12.16 -9.87
N ASN A 4 -2.48 11.41 -10.91
CA ASN A 4 -3.03 11.96 -12.16
C ASN A 4 -2.18 13.11 -12.75
N GLY A 5 -0.85 12.98 -12.69
CA GLY A 5 0.09 14.00 -13.18
C GLY A 5 0.33 15.18 -12.24
N GLN A 6 -0.36 15.26 -11.11
CA GLN A 6 -0.15 16.29 -10.09
C GLN A 6 0.80 15.80 -9.01
N GLU A 7 1.77 16.63 -8.64
CA GLU A 7 2.68 16.39 -7.50
C GLU A 7 1.90 16.49 -6.18
N VAL A 8 2.02 15.47 -5.33
CA VAL A 8 1.24 15.35 -4.07
C VAL A 8 2.07 14.92 -2.86
N THR A 9 3.41 14.96 -2.90
CA THR A 9 4.28 14.39 -1.84
C THR A 9 3.97 14.94 -0.45
N GLU A 10 3.72 16.24 -0.34
CA GLU A 10 3.39 16.86 0.95
C GLU A 10 1.90 16.71 1.29
N ALA A 11 1.02 16.81 0.29
CA ALA A 11 -0.42 16.71 0.50
C ALA A 11 -0.85 15.35 1.08
N ILE A 12 -0.21 14.25 0.65
CA ILE A 12 -0.51 12.91 1.17
C ILE A 12 -0.15 12.71 2.66
N ARG A 13 0.65 13.61 3.25
CA ARG A 13 1.05 13.58 4.67
C ARG A 13 0.23 14.54 5.53
N SER A 14 -0.72 15.26 4.94
CA SER A 14 -1.56 16.21 5.66
C SER A 14 -2.44 15.51 6.71
N ASP A 15 -2.79 16.25 7.76
CA ASP A 15 -3.69 15.74 8.80
C ASP A 15 -5.06 15.35 8.25
N GLU A 16 -5.52 16.00 7.19
CA GLU A 16 -6.76 15.64 6.52
C GLU A 16 -6.72 14.22 5.96
N VAL A 17 -5.64 13.86 5.27
CA VAL A 17 -5.45 12.50 4.75
C VAL A 17 -5.31 11.50 5.91
N ALA A 18 -4.50 11.85 6.92
CA ALA A 18 -4.29 10.99 8.10
C ALA A 18 -5.59 10.69 8.87
N ARG A 19 -6.51 11.65 8.97
CA ARG A 19 -7.82 11.44 9.62
C ARG A 19 -8.76 10.53 8.83
N ASN A 20 -8.65 10.50 7.51
CA ASN A 20 -9.57 9.78 6.63
C ASN A 20 -9.06 8.39 6.22
N VAL A 21 -7.75 8.14 6.26
CA VAL A 21 -7.14 6.90 5.73
C VAL A 21 -7.71 5.64 6.38
N SER A 22 -7.94 5.65 7.70
CA SER A 22 -8.49 4.50 8.43
C SER A 22 -9.91 4.14 7.97
N ALA A 23 -10.75 5.15 7.72
CA ALA A 23 -12.11 4.93 7.22
C ALA A 23 -12.08 4.35 5.81
N VAL A 24 -11.24 4.89 4.92
CA VAL A 24 -11.11 4.39 3.53
C VAL A 24 -10.53 2.98 3.50
N ALA A 25 -9.49 2.69 4.30
CA ALA A 25 -8.89 1.36 4.38
C ALA A 25 -9.82 0.31 5.01
N SER A 26 -10.89 0.73 5.69
CA SER A 26 -11.89 -0.19 6.25
C SER A 26 -12.80 -0.83 5.19
N TYR A 27 -12.91 -0.23 3.99
CA TYR A 27 -13.68 -0.80 2.89
C TYR A 27 -12.99 -2.04 2.29
N ALA A 28 -13.68 -3.18 2.30
CA ALA A 28 -13.14 -4.44 1.82
C ALA A 28 -12.71 -4.38 0.34
N ALA A 29 -13.51 -3.73 -0.50
CA ALA A 29 -13.20 -3.56 -1.92
C ALA A 29 -11.87 -2.82 -2.12
N VAL A 30 -11.65 -1.72 -1.38
CA VAL A 30 -10.40 -0.96 -1.42
C VAL A 30 -9.21 -1.85 -1.03
N ARG A 31 -9.32 -2.61 0.07
CA ARG A 31 -8.24 -3.51 0.51
C ARG A 31 -7.93 -4.61 -0.51
N SER A 32 -8.95 -5.19 -1.14
CA SER A 32 -8.75 -6.24 -2.16
C SER A 32 -7.97 -5.69 -3.34
N THR A 33 -8.46 -4.57 -3.91
CA THR A 33 -7.83 -3.93 -5.07
C THR A 33 -6.40 -3.49 -4.76
N MET A 34 -6.15 -2.90 -3.59
CA MET A 34 -4.79 -2.51 -3.20
C MET A 34 -3.86 -3.72 -3.04
N THR A 35 -4.36 -4.82 -2.46
CA THR A 35 -3.59 -6.07 -2.29
C THR A 35 -3.22 -6.70 -3.63
N GLU A 36 -4.17 -6.74 -4.56
CA GLU A 36 -3.95 -7.24 -5.92
C GLU A 36 -2.88 -6.42 -6.64
N LEU A 37 -2.98 -5.08 -6.61
CA LEU A 37 -1.98 -4.19 -7.21
C LEU A 37 -0.58 -4.39 -6.60
N GLN A 38 -0.49 -4.50 -5.27
CA GLN A 38 0.79 -4.72 -4.59
C GLN A 38 1.43 -6.06 -4.98
N ARG A 39 0.62 -7.12 -5.14
CA ARG A 39 1.10 -8.43 -5.62
C ARG A 39 1.59 -8.37 -7.06
N GLU A 40 0.88 -7.66 -7.94
CA GLU A 40 1.30 -7.45 -9.32
C GLU A 40 2.63 -6.71 -9.40
N ILE A 41 2.83 -5.67 -8.58
CA ILE A 41 4.11 -4.97 -8.49
C ILE A 41 5.23 -5.93 -8.06
N ALA A 42 4.97 -6.77 -7.06
CA ALA A 42 5.95 -7.72 -6.53
C ALA A 42 6.25 -8.89 -7.48
N SER A 43 5.33 -9.27 -8.38
CA SER A 43 5.59 -10.35 -9.35
C SER A 43 6.52 -9.94 -10.49
N ASN A 44 6.66 -8.63 -10.74
CA ASN A 44 7.36 -8.11 -11.91
C ASN A 44 8.85 -7.77 -11.65
N ALA A 45 9.28 -7.74 -10.39
CA ALA A 45 10.67 -7.44 -10.00
C ALA A 45 10.97 -7.89 -8.57
N GLY A 46 12.25 -7.96 -8.21
CA GLY A 46 12.65 -7.99 -6.80
C GLY A 46 12.31 -6.66 -6.14
N VAL A 47 11.43 -6.69 -5.13
CA VAL A 47 10.94 -5.48 -4.45
C VAL A 47 11.21 -5.55 -2.94
N VAL A 48 11.44 -4.37 -2.35
CA VAL A 48 11.35 -4.17 -0.90
C VAL A 48 10.04 -3.44 -0.64
N MET A 49 9.20 -3.99 0.22
CA MET A 49 7.87 -3.45 0.51
C MET A 49 7.69 -3.23 2.00
N ASP A 50 7.19 -2.05 2.37
CA ASP A 50 6.91 -1.64 3.74
C ASP A 50 5.39 -1.57 3.98
N GLY A 51 4.98 -1.91 5.20
CA GLY A 51 3.58 -1.86 5.61
C GLY A 51 3.21 -2.93 6.65
N ARG A 52 2.08 -2.70 7.32
CA ARG A 52 1.65 -3.49 8.49
C ARG A 52 1.43 -4.97 8.21
N ASP A 53 0.84 -5.30 7.05
CA ASP A 53 0.34 -6.64 6.75
C ASP A 53 1.00 -7.25 5.50
N ILE A 54 2.19 -6.74 5.11
CA ILE A 54 2.90 -7.18 3.90
C ILE A 54 3.29 -8.65 4.01
N GLY A 55 4.05 -9.04 5.03
CA GLY A 55 4.56 -10.41 5.18
C GLY A 55 3.51 -11.44 5.60
N THR A 56 2.33 -11.01 6.05
CA THR A 56 1.26 -11.90 6.52
C THR A 56 0.13 -12.05 5.52
N THR A 57 -0.23 -10.99 4.80
CA THR A 57 -1.42 -10.95 3.93
C THR A 57 -1.05 -10.76 2.46
N VAL A 58 -0.18 -9.80 2.16
CA VAL A 58 0.10 -9.42 0.76
C VAL A 58 1.06 -10.42 0.11
N LEU A 59 2.23 -10.64 0.73
CA LEU A 59 3.30 -11.52 0.28
C LEU A 59 3.60 -12.58 1.36
N PRO A 60 2.66 -13.50 1.64
CA PRO A 60 2.84 -14.53 2.68
C PRO A 60 3.99 -15.49 2.38
N HIS A 61 4.46 -15.53 1.14
CA HIS A 61 5.56 -16.37 0.68
C HIS A 61 6.82 -15.57 0.29
N ALA A 62 6.96 -14.33 0.76
CA ALA A 62 8.18 -13.55 0.54
C ALA A 62 9.41 -14.28 1.08
N ASP A 63 10.52 -14.21 0.35
CA ASP A 63 11.80 -14.87 0.69
C ASP A 63 12.35 -14.39 2.04
N VAL A 64 12.14 -13.11 2.37
CA VAL A 64 12.56 -12.47 3.62
C VAL A 64 11.40 -11.65 4.18
N LYS A 65 11.21 -11.73 5.51
CA LYS A 65 10.25 -10.92 6.27
C LYS A 65 10.97 -10.27 7.44
N ILE A 66 10.77 -8.97 7.63
CA ILE A 66 11.29 -8.19 8.75
C ILE A 66 10.07 -7.67 9.52
N SER A 67 10.03 -7.89 10.83
CA SER A 67 8.90 -7.58 11.71
C SER A 67 9.36 -7.00 13.03
#